data_AF-A0A951GHJ2-F1
#
_entry.id   AF-A0A951GHJ2-F1
#
_cell.length_a   1.000
_cell.length_b   1.000
_cell.length_c   1.000
_cell.angle_alpha   90.00
_cell.angle_beta   90.00
_cell.angle_gamma   90.00
#
_symmetry.space_group_name_H-M   'P 1'
#
loop_
_entity.id
_entity.type
_entity.pdbx_description
1 polymer ?
#
loop_
_entity_poly.entity_id
_entity_poly.type
_entity_poly.pdbx_seq_one_letter_code
_entity_poly.pdbx_strand_id
1 'polypeptide(L)' 'MQLVALHSGITTEQVQTNTGFELLIAAELAITEPPSEKELKALRHLDPDRLYTA' A
#
# COMPACT_ATOMS: atom_id res chain seq x y z
N MET A 1 -7.05 -1.45 -15.48
CA MET A 1 -5.94 -1.57 -14.53
C MET A 1 -6.15 -2.80 -13.66
N GLN A 2 -5.12 -3.33 -13.00
CA GLN A 2 -5.21 -4.55 -12.19
C GLN A 2 -4.68 -4.32 -10.76
N LEU A 3 -5.42 -4.84 -9.79
CA LEU A 3 -5.04 -4.87 -8.38
C LEU A 3 -4.20 -6.12 -8.10
N VAL A 4 -2.94 -5.92 -7.72
CA VAL A 4 -1.95 -6.99 -7.52
C VAL A 4 -1.61 -7.25 -6.05
N ALA A 5 -1.80 -6.26 -5.19
CA ALA A 5 -1.57 -6.39 -3.75
C ALA A 5 -2.45 -5.41 -2.97
N LEU A 6 -2.72 -5.75 -1.71
CA LEU A 6 -3.40 -4.90 -0.74
C LEU A 6 -2.46 -4.56 0.42
N HIS A 7 -2.56 -3.34 0.93
CA HIS A 7 -1.99 -3.05 2.24
C HIS A 7 -2.81 -3.75 3.33
N SER A 8 -2.14 -4.14 4.42
CA SER A 8 -2.76 -4.84 5.54
C SER A 8 -3.99 -4.09 6.07
N GLY A 9 -5.13 -4.79 6.18
CA GLY A 9 -6.39 -4.24 6.68
C GLY A 9 -7.30 -3.60 5.64
N ILE A 10 -6.90 -3.57 4.36
CA ILE A 10 -7.75 -3.09 3.25
C ILE A 10 -8.38 -4.27 2.51
N THR A 11 -9.60 -4.10 1.99
CA THR A 11 -10.30 -5.12 1.18
C THR A 11 -10.42 -4.72 -0.28
N THR A 12 -10.67 -5.69 -1.15
CA THR A 12 -10.90 -5.48 -2.59
C THR A 12 -12.10 -4.56 -2.86
N GLU A 13 -13.18 -4.69 -2.07
CA GLU A 13 -14.39 -3.88 -2.21
C GLU A 13 -14.11 -2.40 -1.89
N GLN A 14 -13.30 -2.14 -0.86
CA GLN A 14 -12.90 -0.79 -0.51
C GLN A 14 -12.15 -0.13 -1.66
N VAL A 15 -11.20 -0.85 -2.29
CA VAL A 15 -10.44 -0.32 -3.43
C VAL A 15 -11.36 -0.07 -4.63
N GLN A 16 -12.25 -1.01 -4.94
CA GLN A 16 -13.19 -0.88 -6.06
C GLN A 16 -14.14 0.31 -5.89
N THR A 17 -14.66 0.53 -4.67
CA THR A 17 -15.59 1.63 -4.37
C THR A 17 -14.93 3.00 -4.53
N ASN A 18 -13.62 3.10 -4.26
CA ASN A 18 -12.85 4.34 -4.39
C ASN A 18 -12.22 4.52 -5.78
N THR A 19 -12.48 3.61 -6.72
CA THR A 19 -11.95 3.67 -8.08
C THR A 19 -13.07 3.93 -9.06
N GLY A 20 -12.96 4.98 -9.87
CA GLY A 20 -14.00 5.41 -10.82
C GLY A 20 -14.21 4.50 -12.03
N PHE A 21 -13.61 3.31 -12.04
CA PHE A 21 -13.71 2.30 -13.08
C PHE A 21 -13.52 0.90 -12.48
N GLU A 22 -13.91 -0.13 -13.22
CA GLU A 22 -13.79 -1.52 -12.79
C GLU A 22 -12.32 -1.99 -12.75
N LEU A 23 -11.92 -2.57 -11.62
CA LEU A 23 -10.60 -3.12 -11.40
C LEU A 23 -10.58 -4.62 -11.69
N LEU A 24 -9.59 -5.04 -12.48
CA LEU A 24 -9.25 -6.45 -12.58
C LEU A 24 -8.53 -6.86 -11.28
N ILE A 25 -8.85 -8.04 -10.74
CA ILE A 25 -8.18 -8.57 -9.56
C ILE A 25 -7.21 -9.66 -10.02
N ALA A 26 -5.96 -9.61 -9.54
CA ALA A 26 -4.99 -10.67 -9.80
C ALA A 26 -5.47 -12.01 -9.20
N ALA A 27 -5.19 -13.12 -9.89
CA ALA A 27 -5.58 -14.45 -9.41
C ALA A 27 -4.92 -14.78 -8.05
N GLU A 28 -3.68 -14.31 -7.87
CA GLU A 28 -2.98 -14.33 -6.59
C GLU A 28 -2.83 -12.88 -6.12
N LEU A 29 -3.60 -12.53 -5.09
CA LEU A 29 -3.57 -11.20 -4.49
C LEU A 29 -2.67 -11.22 -3.26
N ALA A 30 -1.56 -10.49 -3.31
CA ALA A 30 -0.61 -10.42 -2.20
C ALA A 30 -1.02 -9.39 -1.13
N ILE A 31 -0.43 -9.51 0.06
CA ILE A 31 -0.43 -8.44 1.06
C ILE A 31 0.94 -7.78 1.05
N THR A 32 0.97 -6.46 0.94
CA THR A 32 2.22 -5.69 0.97
C THR A 32 2.92 -5.91 2.31
N GLU A 33 4.17 -6.36 2.25
CA GLU A 33 4.97 -6.58 3.45
C GLU A 33 5.23 -5.27 4.19
N PRO A 34 5.22 -5.27 5.54
CA PRO A 34 5.58 -4.10 6.30
C PRO A 34 7.06 -3.75 6.07
N PRO A 35 7.43 -2.46 6.08
CA PRO A 35 8.83 -2.06 5.93
C PRO A 35 9.71 -2.63 7.04
N SER A 36 10.94 -2.98 6.70
CA SER A 36 11.95 -3.41 7.67
C SER A 36 12.42 -2.26 8.58
N GLU A 37 13.02 -2.59 9.73
CA GLU A 37 13.57 -1.58 10.65
C GLU A 37 14.63 -0.69 9.98
N LYS A 38 15.45 -1.28 9.09
CA LYS A 38 16.50 -0.53 8.37
C LYS A 38 15.88 0.48 7.42
N GLU A 39 14.83 0.09 6.70
CA GLU A 39 14.11 0.98 5.79
C GLU A 39 13.39 2.08 6.55
N LEU A 40 12.72 1.75 7.67
CA LEU A 40 12.09 2.75 8.53
C LEU A 40 13.11 3.75 9.08
N LYS A 41 14.31 3.30 9.46
CA LYS A 41 15.37 4.20 9.92
C LYS A 41 15.85 5.12 8.80
N ALA A 42 16.02 4.59 7.58
CA ALA A 42 16.39 5.40 6.42
C ALA A 42 15.31 6.42 6.07
N LEU A 43 14.03 6.01 6.06
CA LEU A 43 12.90 6.89 5.78
C LEU A 43 12.81 8.05 6.78
N ARG A 44 12.91 7.77 8.08
CA ARG A 44 12.91 8.82 9.13
C ARG A 44 14.10 9.77 9.05
N HIS A 45 15.22 9.31 8.48
CA HIS A 45 16.38 10.16 8.24
C HIS A 45 16.19 11.06 7.02
N LEU A 46 15.54 10.56 5.98
CA LEU A 46 15.24 11.31 4.74
C LEU A 46 14.08 12.29 4.91
N ASP A 47 13.11 11.96 5.75
CA ASP A 47 11.95 12.79 6.07
C ASP A 47 11.95 13.20 7.57
N PRO A 48 12.92 14.04 8.00
CA PRO A 48 13.04 14.43 9.40
C PRO A 48 11.83 15.25 9.89
N ASP A 49 11.23 16.05 9.00
CA ASP A 49 10.09 16.90 9.29
C ASP A 49 8.74 16.17 9.18
N ARG A 50 8.75 14.88 8.81
CA ARG A 50 7.57 14.01 8.65
C ARG A 50 6.51 14.57 7.71
N LEU A 51 6.94 15.11 6.58
CA LEU A 51 6.01 15.60 5.56
C LEU A 51 5.28 14.45 4.84
N TYR A 52 5.86 13.25 4.85
CA TYR A 52 5.36 12.08 4.12
C TYR A 52 5.15 10.83 5.00
N THR A 53 5.88 10.70 6.12
CA THR A 53 5.84 9.50 6.97
C THR A 53 5.11 9.70 8.31
N ALA A 54 4.09 10.57 8.36
CA ALA A 54 3.35 10.92 9.58
C ALA A 54 2.51 9.76 10.15
#